data_AF-A0A4Q6ERS7-F1
#
_entry.id   AF-A0A4Q6ERS7-F1
#
_cell.length_a   1.000
_cell.length_b   1.000
_cell.length_c   1.000
_cell.angle_alpha   90.00
_cell.angle_beta   90.00
_cell.angle_gamma   90.00
#
_symmetry.space_group_name_H-M   'P 1'
#
loop_
_entity.id
_entity.type
_entity.pdbx_description
1 polymer ?
#
loop_
_entity_poly.entity_id
_entity_poly.type
_entity_poly.pdbx_seq_one_letter_code
_entity_poly.pdbx_strand_id
1 'polypeptide(L)' 'MVESIEDLELLSNLAAGNIDIPLNQKQELLETVSVKARTLKLLDYLVHMKENLDVQSQIREKLTHKLGK' A
#
# COMPACT_ATOMS: atom_id res chain seq x y z
N MET A 1 -20.09 -3.53 -11.82
CA MET A 1 -19.18 -3.16 -10.70
C MET A 1 -19.28 -4.25 -9.65
N VAL A 2 -18.19 -4.55 -8.94
CA VAL A 2 -18.24 -5.43 -7.76
C VAL A 2 -18.68 -4.57 -6.58
N GLU A 3 -19.77 -4.93 -5.91
CA GLU A 3 -20.36 -4.14 -4.81
C GLU A 3 -19.61 -4.35 -3.48
N SER A 4 -19.10 -5.56 -3.24
CA SER A 4 -18.30 -5.91 -2.07
C SER A 4 -17.39 -7.10 -2.39
N ILE A 5 -16.35 -7.27 -1.58
CA ILE A 5 -15.50 -8.46 -1.58
C ILE A 5 -15.59 -9.07 -0.19
N GLU A 6 -16.19 -10.25 -0.10
CA GLU A 6 -16.36 -10.98 1.17
C GLU A 6 -15.21 -11.95 1.46
N ASP A 7 -14.53 -12.40 0.41
CA ASP A 7 -13.37 -13.27 0.53
C ASP A 7 -12.10 -12.45 0.79
N LEU A 8 -11.53 -12.64 1.99
CA LEU A 8 -10.30 -11.98 2.41
C LEU A 8 -9.11 -12.38 1.52
N GLU A 9 -9.07 -13.62 1.05
CA GLU A 9 -7.99 -14.07 0.16
C GLU A 9 -8.04 -13.29 -1.16
N LEU A 10 -9.22 -13.24 -1.79
CA LEU A 10 -9.42 -12.45 -3.00
C LEU A 10 -9.09 -10.97 -2.79
N LEU A 11 -9.58 -10.36 -1.70
CA LEU A 11 -9.29 -8.97 -1.38
C LEU A 11 -7.77 -8.74 -1.26
N SER A 12 -7.08 -9.59 -0.51
CA SER A 12 -5.64 -9.47 -0.29
C SER A 12 -4.84 -9.61 -1.59
N ASN A 13 -5.23 -10.54 -2.47
CA ASN A 13 -4.56 -10.77 -3.75
C ASN A 13 -4.79 -9.61 -4.72
N LEU A 14 -6.02 -9.09 -4.79
CA LEU A 14 -6.34 -7.92 -5.62
C LEU A 14 -5.58 -6.69 -5.14
N ALA A 15 -5.56 -6.43 -3.84
CA ALA A 15 -4.82 -5.31 -3.29
C ALA A 15 -3.31 -5.46 -3.56
N ALA A 16 -2.71 -6.62 -3.27
CA ALA A 16 -1.30 -6.90 -3.55
C ALA A 16 -0.91 -6.72 -5.04
N GLY A 17 -1.82 -7.09 -5.95
CA GLY A 17 -1.61 -6.94 -7.40
C GLY A 17 -1.63 -5.49 -7.88
N ASN A 18 -2.35 -4.60 -7.19
CA ASN A 18 -2.55 -3.21 -7.61
C ASN A 18 -1.69 -2.19 -6.86
N ILE A 19 -1.04 -2.57 -5.76
CA ILE A 19 -0.14 -1.65 -5.04
C ILE A 19 1.22 -1.54 -5.72
N ASP A 20 1.79 -0.34 -5.63
CA ASP A 20 3.12 -0.03 -6.16
C ASP A 20 4.17 -0.21 -5.07
N ILE A 21 4.62 -1.45 -4.92
CA ILE A 21 5.69 -1.85 -4.00
C ILE A 21 6.82 -2.55 -4.78
N PRO A 22 8.07 -2.49 -4.27
CA PRO A 22 9.20 -3.21 -4.81
C PRO A 22 8.93 -4.70 -5.09
N LEU A 23 9.57 -5.23 -6.15
CA LEU A 23 9.38 -6.61 -6.60
C LEU A 23 9.68 -7.65 -5.51
N ASN A 24 10.70 -7.43 -4.69
CA ASN A 24 11.03 -8.31 -3.57
C ASN A 24 9.91 -8.39 -2.53
N GLN A 25 9.23 -7.28 -2.25
CA GLN A 25 8.07 -7.27 -1.35
C GLN A 25 6.84 -7.95 -1.99
N LYS A 26 6.65 -7.81 -3.31
CA LYS A 26 5.62 -8.57 -4.04
C LYS A 26 5.87 -10.07 -3.95
N GLN A 27 7.13 -10.49 -4.14
CA GLN A 27 7.53 -11.88 -4.01
C GLN A 27 7.31 -12.41 -2.58
N GLU A 28 7.67 -11.61 -1.58
CA GLU A 28 7.46 -11.95 -0.17
C GLU A 28 5.98 -12.16 0.18
N LEU A 29 5.06 -11.34 -0.37
CA LEU A 29 3.62 -11.57 -0.24
C LEU A 29 3.19 -12.86 -0.93
N LEU A 30 3.67 -13.11 -2.15
CA LEU A 30 3.32 -14.30 -2.93
C LEU A 30 3.73 -15.60 -2.23
N GLU A 31 4.90 -15.60 -1.58
CA GLU A 31 5.43 -16.75 -0.84
C GLU A 31 4.77 -16.94 0.54
N THR A 32 4.07 -15.91 1.04
CA THR A 32 3.35 -16.01 2.33
C THR A 32 2.05 -16.78 2.15
N VAL A 33 2.08 -18.09 2.43
CA VAL A 33 0.93 -19.01 2.25
C VAL A 33 -0.24 -18.68 3.16
N SER A 34 0.02 -18.32 4.42
CA SER A 34 -1.04 -17.98 5.38
C SER A 34 -1.74 -16.68 4.95
N VAL A 35 -3.02 -16.77 4.60
CA VAL A 35 -3.84 -15.60 4.22
C VAL A 35 -3.77 -14.52 5.30
N LYS A 36 -3.94 -14.88 6.57
CA LYS A 36 -3.85 -13.92 7.69
C LYS A 36 -2.50 -13.21 7.74
N ALA A 37 -1.40 -13.95 7.65
CA ALA A 37 -0.05 -13.36 7.70
C ALA A 37 0.22 -12.47 6.47
N ARG A 38 -0.21 -12.92 5.29
CA ARG A 38 -0.10 -12.16 4.03
C ARG A 38 -0.89 -10.86 4.10
N THR A 39 -2.13 -10.89 4.60
CA THR A 39 -2.97 -9.70 4.79
C THR A 39 -2.35 -8.70 5.76
N LEU A 40 -1.83 -9.16 6.90
CA LEU A 40 -1.20 -8.27 7.89
C LEU A 40 0.06 -7.61 7.30
N LYS A 41 0.91 -8.38 6.62
CA LYS A 41 2.09 -7.83 5.93
C LYS A 41 1.72 -6.84 4.82
N LEU A 42 0.68 -7.14 4.04
CA LEU A 42 0.15 -6.22 3.04
C LEU A 42 -0.34 -4.91 3.68
N LEU A 43 -1.00 -5.00 4.84
CA LEU A 43 -1.44 -3.83 5.60
C LEU A 43 -0.24 -2.99 6.06
N ASP A 44 0.83 -3.61 6.55
CA ASP A 44 2.05 -2.91 6.94
C ASP A 44 2.67 -2.13 5.77
N TYR A 45 2.74 -2.74 4.57
CA TYR A 45 3.22 -2.04 3.38
C TYR A 45 2.33 -0.86 2.99
N LEU A 46 1.01 -1.03 3.05
CA LEU A 46 0.05 0.05 2.78
C LEU A 46 0.20 1.22 3.77
N VAL A 47 0.42 0.93 5.05
CA VAL A 47 0.68 1.95 6.07
C VAL A 47 1.94 2.73 5.74
N HIS A 48 3.05 2.05 5.44
CA HIS A 48 4.29 2.73 5.05
C HIS A 48 4.16 3.55 3.77
N MET A 49 3.40 3.07 2.78
CA MET A 49 3.11 3.84 1.57
C MET A 49 2.35 5.13 1.92
N LYS A 50 1.32 5.04 2.77
CA LYS A 50 0.57 6.20 3.23
C LYS A 50 1.48 7.20 3.94
N GLU A 51 2.31 6.75 4.87
CA GLU A 51 3.26 7.60 5.60
C GLU A 51 4.21 8.34 4.65
N ASN A 52 4.73 7.64 3.64
CA ASN A 52 5.59 8.25 2.63
C ASN A 52 4.86 9.31 1.80
N LEU A 53 3.61 9.04 1.40
CA LEU A 53 2.79 10.01 0.67
C LEU A 53 2.49 11.25 1.52
N ASP A 54 2.19 11.07 2.81
CA ASP A 54 1.96 12.16 3.75
C ASP A 54 3.21 13.05 3.88
N VAL A 55 4.40 12.46 4.00
CA VAL A 55 5.67 13.20 4.02
C VAL A 55 5.91 13.96 2.71
N GLN A 56 5.69 13.31 1.56
CA GLN A 56 5.82 13.96 0.25
C GLN A 56 4.86 15.14 0.08
N SER A 57 3.62 15.01 0.58
CA SER A 57 2.63 16.08 0.58
C SER A 57 3.11 17.27 1.41
N GLN A 58 3.58 17.04 2.63
CA GLN A 58 4.11 18.08 3.51
C GLN A 58 5.32 18.80 2.92
N ILE A 59 6.23 18.07 2.24
CA ILE A 59 7.37 18.67 1.54
C ILE A 59 6.87 19.60 0.43
N ARG A 60 5.90 19.15 -0.37
CA ARG A 60 5.31 19.94 -1.45
C ARG A 60 4.67 21.23 -0.93
N GLU A 61 3.87 21.14 0.11
CA GLU A 61 3.26 22.32 0.75
C GLU A 61 4.31 23.32 1.24
N LYS A 62 5.36 22.85 1.92
CA LYS A 62 6.46 23.71 2.40
C LYS A 62 7.22 24.37 1.26
N LEU A 63 7.45 23.67 0.15
CA LEU A 63 8.09 24.23 -1.04
C LEU A 63 7.20 25.27 -1.72
N THR A 64 5.92 24.97 -1.91
CA THR A 64 4.94 25.92 -2.45
C THR A 64 4.84 27.17 -1.60
N HIS A 65 4.85 27.06 -0.26
CA HIS A 65 4.85 28.22 0.63
C HIS A 65 6.15 29.04 0.55
N LYS A 66 7.31 28.40 0.34
CA LYS A 66 8.59 29.10 0.19
C LYS A 66 8.77 29.78 -1.16
N LEU A 67 8.22 29.21 -2.23
CA LEU A 67 8.29 29.73 -3.60
C LEU A 67 7.11 30.64 -3.95
N GLY A 68 6.00 30.55 -3.21
CA GLY A 68 4.81 31.37 -3.30
C GLY A 68 4.86 32.59 -2.38
N LYS A 69 5.93 33.38 -2.52
CA LYS A 69 6.02 34.83 -2.24
C LYS A 69 7.08 35.42 -3.17
#